data_AF-A0A4S2MSA3-F1
#
_entry.id   AF-A0A4S2MSA3-F1
#
_cell.length_a   1.000
_cell.length_b   1.000
_cell.length_c   1.000
_cell.angle_alpha   90.00
_cell.angle_beta   90.00
_cell.angle_gamma   90.00
#
_symmetry.space_group_name_H-M   'P 1'
#
loop_
_entity.id
_entity.type
_entity.pdbx_description
1 polymer ?
#
loop_
_entity_poly.entity_id
_entity_poly.type
_entity_poly.pdbx_seq_one_letter_code
_entity_poly.pdbx_strand_id
1 'polypeptide(L)' 'RQQRWKEAEELFVQVMEKRKRVLDEEHPDTLSSMANLAATYRKQGRKKKAKELE' A
#
# COMPACT_ATOMS: atom_id res chain seq x y z
N ARG A 1 11.51 6.16 14.02
CA ARG A 1 10.55 6.67 13.01
C ARG A 1 10.64 5.92 11.68
N GLN A 2 11.80 5.80 11.01
CA GLN A 2 11.91 5.09 9.73
C GLN A 2 11.57 3.58 9.78
N GLN A 3 11.92 2.89 10.87
CA GLN A 3 11.69 1.45 11.02
C GLN A 3 10.20 1.09 11.05
N ARG A 4 9.40 1.87 11.79
CA ARG A 4 7.94 1.72 11.87
C ARG A 4 7.23 1.94 10.52
N TRP A 5 7.79 2.78 9.65
CA TRP A 5 7.27 2.97 8.29
C TRP A 5 7.58 1.81 7.36
N LYS A 6 8.72 1.13 7.55
CA LYS A 6 9.07 -0.08 6.80
C LYS A 6 8.18 -1.26 7.19
N GLU A 7 7.93 -1.43 8.49
CA GLU A 7 6.99 -2.46 9.00
C GLU A 7 5.57 -2.22 8.47
N ALA A 8 5.11 -0.95 8.49
CA ALA A 8 3.80 -0.60 7.94
C ALA A 8 3.71 -0.85 6.43
N GLU A 9 4.75 -0.48 5.67
CA GLU A 9 4.83 -0.75 4.23
C GLU A 9 4.74 -2.24 3.93
N GLU A 10 5.53 -3.07 4.61
CA GLU A 10 5.55 -4.51 4.40
C GLU A 10 4.18 -5.14 4.70
N LEU A 11 3.55 -4.71 5.79
CA LEU A 11 2.20 -5.16 6.15
C LEU A 11 1.16 -4.75 5.11
N PHE A 12 1.20 -3.50 4.62
CA PHE A 12 0.28 -3.05 3.58
C PHE A 12 0.48 -3.77 2.24
N VAL A 13 1.72 -4.07 1.84
CA VAL A 13 2.01 -4.87 0.65
C VAL A 13 1.41 -6.28 0.79
N GLN A 14 1.65 -6.95 1.91
CA GLN A 14 1.11 -8.31 2.14
C GLN A 14 -0.42 -8.33 2.14
N VAL A 15 -1.07 -7.34 2.75
CA VAL A 15 -2.54 -7.24 2.77
C VAL A 15 -3.08 -6.97 1.37
N MET A 16 -2.46 -6.06 0.62
CA MET A 16 -2.87 -5.72 -0.74
C MET A 16 -2.78 -6.94 -1.67
N GLU A 17 -1.68 -7.69 -1.65
CA GLU A 17 -1.50 -8.90 -2.46
C GLU A 17 -2.54 -9.99 -2.11
N LYS A 18 -2.80 -10.20 -0.82
CA LYS A 18 -3.84 -11.14 -0.38
C LYS A 18 -5.24 -10.71 -0.84
N ARG A 19 -5.57 -9.43 -0.72
CA ARG A 19 -6.85 -8.87 -1.16
C ARG A 19 -6.99 -8.96 -2.67
N LYS A 20 -5.97 -8.60 -3.44
CA LYS A 20 -5.95 -8.72 -4.90
C LYS A 20 -6.22 -10.15 -5.35
N ARG A 21 -5.66 -11.15 -4.66
CA ARG A 21 -5.88 -12.56 -4.97
C ARG A 21 -7.31 -13.07 -4.65
N VAL A 22 -7.94 -12.52 -3.62
CA VAL A 22 -9.24 -13.02 -3.11
C VAL A 22 -10.43 -12.21 -3.63
N LEU A 23 -10.27 -10.90 -3.74
CA LEU A 23 -11.33 -9.93 -3.99
C LEU A 23 -11.21 -9.25 -5.36
N ASP A 24 -10.11 -9.47 -6.09
CA ASP A 24 -9.73 -8.74 -7.30
C ASP A 24 -9.20 -7.31 -7.02
N GLU A 25 -8.64 -6.68 -8.05
CA GLU A 25 -7.97 -5.37 -7.99
C GLU A 25 -8.97 -4.22 -7.82
N GLU A 26 -10.14 -4.32 -8.43
CA GLU A 26 -11.17 -3.26 -8.39
C GLU A 26 -11.98 -3.25 -7.09
N HIS A 27 -11.80 -4.23 -6.21
CA HIS A 27 -12.56 -4.30 -4.98
C HIS A 27 -12.24 -3.10 -4.06
N PRO A 28 -13.26 -2.46 -3.45
CA PRO A 28 -13.05 -1.28 -2.58
C PRO A 28 -12.00 -1.49 -1.47
N ASP A 29 -11.92 -2.69 -0.91
CA ASP A 29 -10.91 -3.04 0.09
C ASP A 29 -9.49 -3.13 -0.47
N THR A 30 -9.32 -3.59 -1.71
CA THR A 30 -8.02 -3.63 -2.39
C THR A 30 -7.57 -2.20 -2.69
N LEU A 31 -8.46 -1.38 -3.25
CA LEU A 31 -8.20 0.05 -3.52
C LEU A 31 -7.87 0.83 -2.24
N SER A 32 -8.57 0.55 -1.14
CA SER A 32 -8.28 1.17 0.17
C SER A 32 -6.89 0.78 0.70
N SER A 33 -6.46 -0.47 0.49
CA SER A 33 -5.10 -0.92 0.83
C SER A 33 -4.04 -0.23 -0.04
N MET A 34 -4.28 -0.09 -1.34
CA MET A 34 -3.39 0.63 -2.27
C MET A 34 -3.23 2.10 -1.86
N ALA A 35 -4.33 2.78 -1.54
CA ALA A 35 -4.30 4.17 -1.06
C ALA A 35 -3.48 4.35 0.23
N ASN A 36 -3.61 3.42 1.18
CA ASN A 36 -2.84 3.43 2.43
C ASN A 36 -1.34 3.19 2.21
N LEU A 37 -0.99 2.29 1.27
CA LEU A 37 0.39 2.04 0.89
C LEU A 37 0.99 3.26 0.15
N ALA A 38 0.24 3.89 -0.75
CA ALA A 38 0.63 5.13 -1.42
C ALA A 38 0.88 6.27 -0.41
N ALA A 39 0.01 6.43 0.59
CA ALA A 39 0.18 7.40 1.66
C ALA A 39 1.47 7.13 2.47
N THR A 40 1.75 5.86 2.78
CA THR A 40 2.98 5.43 3.45
C THR A 40 4.22 5.80 2.63
N TYR A 41 4.20 5.56 1.31
CA TYR A 41 5.29 5.98 0.42
C TYR A 41 5.47 7.50 0.36
N ARG A 42 4.39 8.28 0.31
CA ARG A 42 4.47 9.75 0.37
C ARG A 42 5.12 10.22 1.68
N LYS A 43 4.78 9.61 2.82
CA LYS A 43 5.40 9.91 4.13
C LYS A 43 6.88 9.54 4.20
N GLN A 44 7.32 8.55 3.43
CA GLN A 44 8.74 8.19 3.28
C GLN A 44 9.47 9.03 2.19
N GLY A 45 8.79 9.95 1.49
CA GLY A 45 9.36 10.72 0.38
C GLY A 45 9.44 9.96 -0.96
N ARG A 46 8.89 8.74 -1.04
CA ARG A 46 8.95 7.84 -2.20
C ARG A 46 7.81 8.10 -3.18
N LYS A 47 7.78 9.29 -3.79
CA LYS A 47 6.69 9.75 -4.68
C LYS A 47 6.45 8.85 -5.91
N LYS A 48 7.50 8.27 -6.50
CA LYS A 48 7.36 7.37 -7.66
C LYS A 48 6.51 6.14 -7.33
N LYS A 49 6.83 5.46 -6.22
CA LYS A 49 6.10 4.29 -5.75
C LYS A 49 4.68 4.60 -5.26
N ALA A 50 4.45 5.81 -4.76
CA ALA A 50 3.09 6.24 -4.44
C ALA A 50 2.21 6.35 -5.69
N LYS A 51 2.76 6.90 -6.78
CA LYS A 51 2.04 7.09 -8.04
C LYS A 51 1.71 5.77 -8.75
N GLU A 52 2.48 4.71 -8.53
CA GLU A 52 2.20 3.37 -9.08
C GLU A 52 0.95 2.72 -8.45
N LEU A 53 0.45 3.27 -7.33
CA LEU A 53 -0.69 2.76 -6.58
C LEU A 53 -1.90 3.73 -6.61
N GLU A 54 -1.78 4.83 -7.36
CA GLU A 54 -2.83 5.82 -7.63
C GLU A 54 -3.50 5.52 -8.98
#